data_AF-A0A7Z9FAE8-F1
#
_entry.id   AF-A0A7Z9FAE8-F1
#
_cell.length_a   1.000
_cell.length_b   1.000
_cell.length_c   1.000
_cell.angle_alpha   90.00
_cell.angle_beta   90.00
_cell.angle_gamma   90.00
#
_symmetry.space_group_name_H-M   'P 1'
#
loop_
_entity.id
_entity.type
_entity.pdbx_description
1 polymer ?
#
loop_
_entity_poly.entity_id
_entity_poly.type
_entity_poly.pdbx_seq_one_letter_code
_entity_poly.pdbx_strand_id
1 'polypeptide(L)'
;MWAERLHAALVQLSGVRQWGVSALLGAIGSLAFAPFHLVFALVPALTGLLWFVTSVSSRRTAFAIGWWFGVGHFVAGFYWVGQAFRAADIGVWWGSVAVGALAAASALSIAVVA
;
A
#
# COMPACT_ATOMS: atom_id res chain seq x y z
N MET A 1 17.32 20.05 4.63
CA MET A 1 16.35 20.80 5.46
C MET A 1 14.89 20.40 5.19
N TRP A 2 14.45 20.22 3.93
CA TRP A 2 13.07 19.81 3.60
C TRP A 2 12.76 18.34 3.91
N ALA A 3 13.66 17.41 3.57
CA ALA A 3 13.49 15.99 3.85
C ALA A 3 13.34 15.69 5.36
N GLU A 4 14.14 16.34 6.21
CA GLU A 4 14.04 16.23 7.67
C GLU A 4 12.68 16.66 8.22
N ARG A 5 12.12 17.75 7.68
CA ARG A 5 10.77 18.22 8.07
C ARG A 5 9.71 17.22 7.63
N LEU A 6 9.85 16.64 6.43
CA LEU A 6 8.91 15.65 5.92
C LEU A 6 8.97 14.36 6.74
N HIS A 7 10.17 13.89 7.06
CA HIS A 7 10.42 12.75 7.93
C HIS A 7 9.79 12.98 9.31
N ALA A 8 10.07 14.10 9.96
CA ALA A 8 9.50 14.43 11.26
C ALA A 8 7.96 14.51 11.23
N ALA A 9 7.38 15.12 10.18
CA ALA A 9 5.93 15.20 10.02
C ALA A 9 5.28 13.83 9.79
N LEU A 10 5.91 12.96 9.00
CA LEU A 10 5.43 11.62 8.73
C LEU A 10 5.49 10.75 9.99
N VAL A 11 6.64 10.72 10.68
CA VAL A 11 6.84 9.88 11.87
C VAL A 11 5.91 10.26 13.04
N GLN A 12 5.46 11.52 13.09
CA GLN A 12 4.47 11.95 14.10
C GLN A 12 3.05 11.43 13.84
N LEU A 13 2.76 10.89 12.64
CA LEU A 13 1.46 10.32 12.34
C LEU A 13 1.27 9.01 13.11
N SER A 14 0.07 8.83 13.65
CA SER A 14 -0.30 7.62 14.38
C SER A 14 -1.74 7.19 14.05
N GLY A 15 -2.03 5.91 14.33
CA GLY A 15 -3.36 5.33 14.14
C GLY A 15 -3.85 5.39 12.69
N VAL A 16 -5.11 5.80 12.49
CA VAL A 16 -5.78 5.79 11.18
C VAL A 16 -5.06 6.65 10.14
N ARG A 17 -4.47 7.80 10.54
CA ARG A 17 -3.72 8.67 9.61
C ARG A 17 -2.48 7.96 9.08
N GLN A 18 -1.74 7.28 9.95
CA GLN A 18 -0.57 6.51 9.56
C GLN A 18 -0.94 5.39 8.59
N TRP A 19 -2.05 4.69 8.85
CA TRP A 19 -2.55 3.63 7.97
C TRP A 19 -2.96 4.16 6.60
N GLY A 20 -3.70 5.26 6.55
CA GLY A 20 -4.11 5.91 5.30
C GLY A 20 -2.93 6.38 4.45
N VAL A 21 -1.92 7.00 5.07
CA VAL A 21 -0.69 7.41 4.37
C VAL A 21 0.11 6.20 3.90
N SER A 22 0.22 5.14 4.71
CA SER A 22 0.89 3.90 4.31
C SER A 22 0.23 3.30 3.06
N ALA A 23 -1.11 3.21 3.04
CA ALA A 23 -1.85 2.74 1.87
C ALA A 23 -1.65 3.63 0.64
N LEU A 24 -1.65 4.95 0.81
CA LEU A 24 -1.39 5.87 -0.30
C LEU A 24 0.02 5.68 -0.89
N LEU A 25 1.03 5.53 -0.04
CA LEU A 25 2.41 5.25 -0.48
C LEU A 25 2.49 3.92 -1.23
N GLY A 26 1.79 2.89 -0.77
CA GLY A 26 1.68 1.62 -1.49
C GLY A 26 1.09 1.78 -2.89
N ALA A 27 -0.03 2.51 -2.99
CA ALA A 27 -0.69 2.80 -4.26
C ALA A 27 0.21 3.59 -5.22
N ILE A 28 0.95 4.58 -4.70
CA ILE A 28 1.98 5.31 -5.47
C ILE A 28 3.05 4.34 -5.99
N GLY A 29 3.51 3.40 -5.16
CA GLY A 29 4.47 2.38 -5.57
C GLY A 29 3.97 1.49 -6.71
N SER A 30 2.65 1.27 -6.81
CA SER A 30 2.03 0.49 -7.89
C SER A 30 2.19 1.15 -9.27
N LEU A 31 2.29 2.49 -9.32
CA LEU A 31 2.49 3.26 -10.55
C LEU A 31 3.83 2.97 -11.24
N ALA A 32 4.77 2.31 -10.56
CA ALA A 32 6.03 1.87 -11.14
C ALA A 32 5.85 0.78 -12.22
N PHE A 33 4.71 0.09 -12.21
CA PHE A 33 4.40 -1.00 -13.12
C PHE A 33 3.48 -0.52 -14.25
N ALA A 34 3.15 -1.43 -15.17
CA ALA A 34 2.21 -1.15 -16.23
C ALA A 34 0.86 -0.67 -15.65
N PRO A 35 0.17 0.28 -16.32
CA PRO A 35 0.51 0.87 -17.62
C PRO A 35 1.43 2.11 -17.53
N PHE A 36 1.77 2.58 -16.33
CA PHE A 36 2.37 3.90 -16.13
C PHE A 36 3.90 3.88 -16.17
N HIS A 37 4.53 2.79 -15.74
CA HIS A 37 5.99 2.60 -15.76
C HIS A 37 6.77 3.73 -15.04
N LEU A 38 6.16 4.35 -14.03
CA LEU A 38 6.76 5.45 -13.26
C LEU A 38 7.68 4.91 -12.18
N VAL A 39 8.80 4.31 -12.56
CA VAL A 39 9.75 3.66 -11.64
C VAL A 39 10.21 4.61 -10.52
N PHE A 40 10.32 5.91 -10.81
CA PHE A 40 10.68 6.94 -9.82
C PHE A 40 9.67 7.05 -8.66
N ALA A 41 8.43 6.61 -8.83
CA ALA A 41 7.42 6.58 -7.78
C ALA A 41 7.78 5.59 -6.64
N LEU A 42 8.65 4.60 -6.91
CA LEU A 42 9.16 3.70 -5.87
C LEU A 42 10.00 4.44 -4.84
N VAL A 43 10.70 5.50 -5.22
CA VAL A 43 11.57 6.25 -4.30
C VAL A 43 10.75 6.80 -3.12
N PRO A 44 9.75 7.68 -3.30
CA PRO A 44 8.95 8.17 -2.19
C PRO A 44 8.14 7.05 -1.51
N ALA A 45 7.64 6.05 -2.26
CA ALA A 45 6.86 4.96 -1.69
C ALA A 45 7.66 4.12 -0.68
N LEU A 46 8.83 3.63 -1.09
CA LEU A 46 9.68 2.78 -0.27
C LEU A 46 10.40 3.57 0.83
N THR A 47 10.82 4.81 0.56
CA THR A 47 11.38 5.69 1.59
C THR A 47 10.35 5.97 2.69
N GLY A 48 9.10 6.30 2.32
CA GLY A 48 8.04 6.55 3.28
C GLY A 48 7.68 5.31 4.11
N LEU A 49 7.63 4.13 3.48
CA LEU A 49 7.45 2.86 4.20
C LEU A 49 8.59 2.61 5.20
N LEU A 50 9.84 2.75 4.75
CA LEU A 50 11.02 2.55 5.59
C LEU A 50 11.02 3.49 6.79
N TRP A 51 10.70 4.77 6.58
CA TRP A 51 10.61 5.74 7.67
C TRP A 51 9.55 5.37 8.71
N PHE A 52 8.36 4.93 8.28
CA PHE A 52 7.35 4.50 9.23
C PHE A 52 7.77 3.26 10.02
N VAL A 53 8.23 2.21 9.33
CA VAL A 53 8.60 0.94 9.95
C VAL A 53 9.76 1.11 10.93
N THR A 54 10.78 1.88 10.56
CA THR A 54 11.96 2.10 11.44
C THR A 54 11.69 3.06 12.60
N SER A 55 10.62 3.86 12.53
CA SER A 55 10.23 4.78 13.61
C SER A 55 9.42 4.15 14.74
N VAL A 56 8.89 2.94 14.56
CA VAL A 56 8.03 2.26 15.54
C VAL A 56 8.77 1.16 16.27
N SER A 57 8.54 1.02 17.57
CA SER A 57 9.13 -0.05 18.40
C SER A 57 8.26 -1.31 18.48
N SER A 58 6.98 -1.20 18.15
CA SER A 58 6.01 -2.30 18.24
C SER A 58 5.95 -3.08 16.94
N ARG A 59 6.27 -4.38 17.01
CA ARG A 59 6.12 -5.32 15.87
C ARG A 59 4.70 -5.36 15.31
N ARG A 60 3.68 -5.22 16.17
CA ARG A 60 2.28 -5.16 15.72
C ARG A 60 1.99 -3.91 14.90
N THR A 61 2.61 -2.80 15.27
CA THR A 61 2.46 -1.52 14.55
C THR A 61 3.20 -1.57 13.22
N ALA A 62 4.43 -2.08 13.19
CA ALA A 62 5.21 -2.30 11.97
C ALA A 62 4.45 -3.22 10.99
N PHE A 63 3.92 -4.34 11.49
CA PHE A 63 3.05 -5.23 10.72
C PHE A 63 1.83 -4.49 10.13
N ALA A 64 1.13 -3.70 10.93
CA ALA A 64 -0.04 -2.95 10.46
C ALA A 64 0.33 -1.91 9.38
N ILE A 65 1.45 -1.21 9.53
CA ILE A 65 1.99 -0.28 8.52
C ILE A 65 2.28 -1.02 7.21
N GLY A 66 3.05 -2.11 7.29
CA GLY A 66 3.39 -2.92 6.12
C GLY A 66 2.16 -3.51 5.45
N TRP A 67 1.17 -3.94 6.22
CA TRP A 67 -0.09 -4.46 5.71
C TRP A 67 -0.90 -3.38 4.97
N TRP A 68 -1.10 -2.20 5.56
CA TRP A 68 -1.82 -1.11 4.90
C TRP A 68 -1.11 -0.62 3.64
N PHE A 69 0.23 -0.53 3.67
CA PHE A 69 1.03 -0.26 2.48
C PHE A 69 0.79 -1.31 1.39
N GLY A 70 0.89 -2.59 1.75
CA GLY A 70 0.64 -3.69 0.82
C GLY A 70 -0.76 -3.67 0.23
N VAL A 71 -1.79 -3.42 1.04
CA VAL A 71 -3.18 -3.30 0.57
C VAL A 71 -3.30 -2.21 -0.49
N GLY A 72 -2.76 -1.02 -0.24
CA GLY A 72 -2.79 0.08 -1.22
C GLY A 72 -2.07 -0.27 -2.51
N HIS A 73 -0.90 -0.93 -2.41
CA HIS A 73 -0.12 -1.37 -3.57
C HIS A 73 -0.87 -2.38 -4.44
N PHE A 74 -1.42 -3.43 -3.81
CA PHE A 74 -2.07 -4.53 -4.52
C PHE A 74 -3.48 -4.18 -4.97
N VAL A 75 -4.26 -3.36 -4.25
CA VAL A 75 -5.56 -2.88 -4.76
C VAL A 75 -5.35 -2.07 -6.04
N ALA A 76 -4.38 -1.14 -6.03
CA ALA A 76 -4.05 -0.38 -7.22
C ALA A 76 -3.49 -1.26 -8.35
N GLY A 77 -2.69 -2.29 -8.02
CA GLY A 77 -2.07 -3.18 -9.01
C GLY A 77 -3.01 -4.24 -9.59
N PHE A 78 -4.01 -4.69 -8.82
CA PHE A 78 -4.95 -5.75 -9.19
C PHE A 78 -6.33 -5.23 -9.62
N TYR A 79 -6.49 -3.92 -9.80
CA TYR A 79 -7.75 -3.32 -10.22
C TYR A 79 -8.35 -3.99 -11.48
N TRP A 80 -7.48 -4.49 -12.37
CA TRP A 80 -7.86 -5.14 -13.62
C TRP A 80 -8.49 -6.53 -13.43
N VAL A 81 -8.22 -7.22 -12.32
CA VAL A 81 -8.79 -8.55 -12.02
C VAL A 81 -10.31 -8.48 -11.94
N GLY A 82 -10.86 -7.35 -11.48
CA GLY A 82 -12.32 -7.13 -11.45
C GLY A 82 -12.99 -7.18 -12.82
N GLN A 83 -12.25 -7.00 -13.92
CA GLN A 83 -12.81 -7.09 -15.27
C GLN A 83 -13.17 -8.54 -15.66
N ALA A 84 -12.51 -9.54 -15.10
CA ALA A 84 -12.85 -10.94 -15.34
C ALA A 84 -14.27 -11.28 -14.83
N PHE A 85 -14.66 -10.73 -13.68
CA PHE A 85 -16.00 -10.91 -13.11
C PHE A 85 -17.08 -10.21 -13.94
N ARG A 86 -16.75 -9.05 -14.54
CA ARG A 86 -17.63 -8.38 -15.49
C ARG A 86 -17.81 -9.19 -16.77
N ALA A 87 -16.72 -9.74 -17.30
CA ALA A 87 -16.76 -10.57 -18.51
C ALA A 87 -17.56 -11.87 -18.31
N ALA A 88 -17.57 -12.41 -17.09
CA ALA A 88 -18.33 -13.60 -16.72
C ALA A 88 -19.78 -13.31 -16.24
N ASP A 89 -20.23 -12.05 -16.29
CA ASP A 89 -21.54 -11.60 -15.81
C ASP A 89 -21.87 -11.99 -14.35
N ILE A 90 -20.84 -12.11 -13.50
CA ILE A 90 -20.98 -12.44 -12.06
C ILE A 90 -21.34 -11.18 -11.24
N GLY A 91 -21.09 -10.00 -11.81
CA GLY A 91 -21.40 -8.70 -11.20
C GLY A 91 -20.20 -7.99 -10.57
N VAL A 92 -20.24 -6.65 -10.58
CA VAL A 92 -19.12 -5.78 -10.17
C VAL A 92 -18.77 -5.92 -8.70
N TRP A 93 -19.77 -6.15 -7.85
CA TRP A 93 -19.57 -6.29 -6.41
C TRP A 93 -18.59 -7.43 -6.08
N TRP A 94 -18.79 -8.60 -6.67
CA TRP A 94 -17.94 -9.76 -6.46
C TRP A 94 -16.52 -9.57 -7.00
N GLY A 95 -16.38 -8.84 -8.12
CA GLY A 95 -15.07 -8.43 -8.62
C GLY A 95 -14.32 -7.54 -7.62
N SER A 96 -14.98 -6.54 -7.04
CA SER A 96 -14.37 -5.68 -6.02
C SER A 96 -14.01 -6.44 -4.75
N VAL A 97 -14.87 -7.35 -4.29
CA VAL A 97 -14.59 -8.23 -3.14
C VAL A 97 -13.38 -9.12 -3.42
N ALA A 98 -13.29 -9.73 -4.61
CA ALA A 98 -12.18 -10.58 -4.99
C ALA A 98 -10.85 -9.79 -5.06
N VAL A 99 -10.87 -8.59 -5.66
CA VAL A 99 -9.70 -7.69 -5.69
C VAL A 99 -9.27 -7.31 -4.27
N GLY A 100 -10.22 -6.91 -3.43
CA GLY A 100 -9.94 -6.55 -2.04
C GLY A 100 -9.36 -7.72 -1.23
N ALA A 101 -9.94 -8.91 -1.36
CA ALA A 101 -9.47 -10.12 -0.68
C ALA A 101 -8.08 -10.54 -1.17
N LEU A 102 -7.85 -10.55 -2.50
CA LEU A 102 -6.56 -10.85 -3.09
C LEU A 102 -5.49 -9.86 -2.61
N ALA A 103 -5.79 -8.55 -2.64
CA ALA A 103 -4.87 -7.53 -2.18
C ALA A 103 -4.54 -7.65 -0.68
N ALA A 104 -5.56 -7.88 0.17
CA ALA A 104 -5.39 -8.08 1.60
C ALA A 104 -4.53 -9.32 1.93
N ALA A 105 -4.70 -10.41 1.18
CA ALA A 105 -3.89 -11.61 1.32
C ALA A 105 -2.45 -11.39 0.85
N SER A 106 -2.25 -10.80 -0.34
CA SER A 106 -0.92 -10.49 -0.87
C SER A 106 -0.15 -9.49 0.00
N ALA A 107 -0.86 -8.55 0.65
CA ALA A 107 -0.26 -7.59 1.57
C ALA A 107 0.44 -8.24 2.78
N LEU A 108 0.10 -9.48 3.13
CA LEU A 108 0.79 -10.23 4.18
C LEU A 108 2.27 -10.43 3.87
N SER A 109 2.65 -10.56 2.60
CA SER A 109 4.06 -10.71 2.20
C SER A 109 4.92 -9.50 2.60
N ILE A 110 4.34 -8.29 2.55
CA ILE A 110 5.00 -7.05 2.97
C ILE A 110 4.88 -6.90 4.49
N ALA A 111 3.72 -7.18 5.06
CA ALA A 111 3.46 -7.04 6.50
C ALA A 111 4.38 -7.91 7.37
N VAL A 112 4.72 -9.13 6.92
CA VAL A 112 5.55 -10.08 7.68
C VAL A 112 7.01 -9.64 7.78
N VAL A 113 7.49 -8.85 6.80
CA VAL A 113 8.89 -8.38 6.74
C VAL A 113 9.06 -6.93 7.19
N ALA A 114 7.95 -6.24 7.49
CA ALA A 114 7.92 -4.91 8.09
C ALA A 114 8.09 -4.99 9.62
#